data_AF-A0ABD5F4J9-F1
#
_entry.id   AF-A0ABD5F4J9-F1
#
_cell.length_a   1.000
_cell.length_b   1.000
_cell.length_c   1.000
_cell.angle_alpha   90.00
_cell.angle_beta   90.00
_cell.angle_gamma   90.00
#
_symmetry.space_group_name_H-M   'P 1'
#
loop_
_entity.id
_entity.type
_entity.pdbx_description
1 polymer ?
#
loop_
_entity_poly.entity_id
_entity_poly.type
_entity_poly.pdbx_seq_one_letter_code
_entity_poly.pdbx_strand_id
1 'polypeptide(L)' 'MKRETMIRILTKARPDIPKDFWVEWTDDELSLQVGLVKTWMTQHAVDAAFAS' A
#
# COMPACT_ATOMS: atom_id res chain seq x y z
N MET A 1 5.87 -10.27 6.70
CA MET A 1 5.83 -8.87 7.21
C MET A 1 4.87 -8.83 8.38
N LYS A 2 5.07 -7.99 9.41
CA LYS A 2 4.09 -7.89 10.53
C LYS A 2 2.83 -7.15 10.07
N ARG A 3 1.66 -7.53 10.60
CA ARG A 3 0.35 -6.90 10.30
C ARG A 3 0.36 -5.39 10.47
N GLU A 4 0.87 -4.88 11.58
CA GLU A 4 0.97 -3.44 11.84
C GLU A 4 1.81 -2.70 10.79
N THR A 5 2.86 -3.34 10.28
CA THR A 5 3.68 -2.78 9.20
C THR A 5 2.89 -2.69 7.89
N MET A 6 2.09 -3.71 7.56
CA MET A 6 1.23 -3.70 6.37
C MET A 6 0.20 -2.58 6.45
N ILE A 7 -0.53 -2.49 7.57
CA ILE A 7 -1.51 -1.42 7.80
C ILE A 7 -0.84 -0.04 7.69
N ARG A 8 0.35 0.15 8.29
CA ARG A 8 1.08 1.43 8.20
C ARG A 8 1.45 1.79 6.76
N ILE A 9 1.84 0.81 5.94
CA ILE A 9 2.15 1.04 4.52
C ILE A 9 0.88 1.48 3.79
N LEU A 10 -0.22 0.76 3.98
CA LEU A 10 -1.49 1.04 3.31
C LEU A 10 -2.06 2.40 3.71
N THR A 11 -2.06 2.76 4.99
CA THR A 11 -2.50 4.09 5.46
C THR A 11 -1.65 5.22 4.88
N LYS A 12 -0.35 5.01 4.67
CA LYS A 12 0.51 6.02 4.04
C LYS A 12 0.25 6.13 2.54
N ALA A 13 0.00 5.02 1.86
CA ALA A 13 -0.26 5.00 0.43
C ALA A 13 -1.66 5.51 0.07
N ARG A 14 -2.63 5.32 0.97
CA ARG A 14 -4.03 5.70 0.81
C ARG A 14 -4.50 6.49 2.04
N PRO A 15 -4.03 7.75 2.19
CA PRO A 15 -4.42 8.60 3.32
C PRO A 15 -5.90 8.99 3.30
N ASP A 16 -6.58 8.81 2.15
CA ASP A 16 -8.02 8.95 1.96
C ASP A 16 -8.84 7.87 2.69
N ILE A 17 -8.22 6.72 3.00
CA ILE A 17 -8.90 5.59 3.63
C ILE A 17 -8.56 5.54 5.13
N PRO A 18 -9.56 5.53 6.03
CA PRO A 18 -9.32 5.47 7.46
C PRO A 18 -8.60 4.18 7.87
N LYS A 19 -7.74 4.27 8.90
CA LYS A 19 -6.93 3.13 9.36
C LYS A 19 -7.78 1.90 9.70
N ASP A 20 -8.94 2.13 10.34
CA ASP A 20 -9.81 1.07 10.86
C ASP A 20 -10.39 0.20 9.75
N PHE A 21 -10.51 0.72 8.52
CA PHE A 21 -10.90 -0.05 7.34
C PHE A 21 -9.98 -1.27 7.11
N TRP A 22 -8.67 -1.10 7.34
CA TRP A 22 -7.68 -2.15 7.13
C TRP A 22 -7.62 -3.15 8.30
N VAL A 23 -8.17 -2.80 9.46
CA VAL A 23 -8.13 -3.65 10.66
C VAL A 23 -9.04 -4.85 10.52
N GLU A 24 -10.10 -4.74 9.73
CA GLU A 24 -11.05 -5.82 9.45
C GLU A 24 -10.54 -6.84 8.41
N TRP A 25 -9.45 -6.54 7.70
CA TRP A 25 -8.93 -7.39 6.63
C TRP A 25 -8.06 -8.52 7.16
N THR A 26 -8.06 -9.67 6.51
CA THR A 26 -7.13 -10.76 6.83
C THR A 26 -5.68 -10.39 6.51
N ASP A 27 -4.72 -11.11 7.09
CA ASP A 27 -3.29 -10.87 6.80
C ASP A 27 -2.95 -11.10 5.33
N ASP A 28 -3.65 -12.02 4.65
CA ASP A 28 -3.45 -12.31 3.22
C ASP A 28 -3.95 -11.15 2.34
N GLU A 29 -5.13 -10.59 2.64
CA GLU A 29 -5.67 -9.42 1.95
C GLU A 29 -4.76 -8.19 2.12
N LEU A 30 -4.26 -7.98 3.34
CA LEU A 30 -3.30 -6.91 3.61
C LEU A 30 -2.00 -7.11 2.82
N SER A 31 -1.49 -8.34 2.77
CA SER A 31 -0.25 -8.69 2.06
C SER A 31 -0.41 -8.45 0.55
N LEU A 32 -1.52 -8.91 -0.02
CA LEU A 32 -1.86 -8.70 -1.43
C LEU A 32 -1.92 -7.21 -1.77
N GLN A 33 -2.64 -6.43 -0.97
CA GLN A 33 -2.80 -5.00 -1.21
C GLN A 33 -1.49 -4.23 -1.08
N VAL A 34 -0.64 -4.59 -0.11
CA VAL A 34 0.71 -4.01 0.01
C VAL A 34 1.54 -4.31 -1.23
N GLY A 35 1.42 -5.53 -1.79
CA GLY A 35 2.06 -5.89 -3.06
C GLY A 35 1.62 -5.00 -4.21
N LEU A 36 0.30 -4.82 -4.39
CA LEU A 36 -0.27 -3.96 -5.43
C LEU A 36 0.20 -2.51 -5.30
N VAL A 37 0.17 -1.95 -4.09
CA VAL A 37 0.65 -0.59 -3.81
C VAL A 37 2.12 -0.43 -4.18
N LYS A 38 2.98 -1.39 -3.82
CA LYS A 38 4.40 -1.33 -4.16
C LYS A 38 4.65 -1.37 -5.65
N THR A 39 3.95 -2.25 -6.38
CA THR A 39 4.04 -2.34 -7.83
C THR A 39 3.61 -1.02 -8.48
N TRP A 40 2.48 -0.47 -8.04
CA TRP A 40 1.98 0.82 -8.53
C TRP A 40 2.98 1.96 -8.27
N MET A 41 3.53 2.06 -7.06
CA MET A 41 4.54 3.08 -6.72
C MET A 41 5.80 2.93 -7.57
N THR A 42 6.21 1.70 -7.87
CA THR A 42 7.40 1.43 -8.70
C THR A 42 7.15 1.88 -10.13
N GLN A 43 5.99 1.57 -10.70
CA GLN A 43 5.59 2.01 -12.04
C GLN A 43 5.50 3.54 -12.13
N HIS A 44 4.86 4.20 -11.15
CA HIS A 44 4.72 5.65 -11.15
C HIS A 44 6.04 6.39 -10.91
N ALA A 45 6.95 5.81 -10.11
CA ALA A 45 8.29 6.37 -9.96
C ALA A 45 9.11 6.27 -11.25
N VAL A 46 8.95 5.17 -12.00
CA VAL A 46 9.54 5.01 -13.34
C VAL A 46 8.95 6.03 -14.30
N ASP A 47 7.64 6.18 -14.38
CA ASP A 47 6.99 7.15 -15.26
C ASP A 47 7.41 8.59 -14.95
N ALA A 48 7.48 8.96 -13.66
CA ALA A 48 7.96 10.27 -13.24
C ALA A 48 9.44 10.53 -13.58
N ALA A 49 10.27 9.49 -13.58
CA ALA A 49 11.70 9.58 -13.92
C ALA A 49 11.96 9.68 -15.43
N PHE A 50 11.03 9.22 -16.28
CA PHE A 50 11.14 9.33 -17.74
C PHE A 50 10.33 10.51 -18.33
N ALA A 51 9.43 11.13 -17.55
CA ALA A 51 8.70 12.34 -17.92
C ALA A 51 9.49 13.65 -17.67
N SER A 52 10.71 13.56 -17.14
CA SER A 52 11.63 14.68 -16.85
C SER A 52 12.75 14.83 -17.88
#